data_AF-A0A090VIV9-F1
#
_entry.id   AF-A0A090VIV9-F1
#
_cell.length_a   1.000
_cell.length_b   1.000
_cell.length_c   1.000
_cell.angle_alpha   90.00
_cell.angle_beta   90.00
_cell.angle_gamma   90.00
#
_symmetry.space_group_name_H-M   'P 1'
#
loop_
_entity.id
_entity.type
_entity.pdbx_description
1 polymer ?
#
loop_
_entity_poly.entity_id
_entity_poly.type
_entity_poly.pdbx_seq_one_letter_code
_entity_poly.pdbx_strand_id
1 'polypeptide(L)'
;MLLPLTGMAQKDVFEKYSDNSDVTYVSIKPKMFQMIAKMGINVEDEEAKAYMDMVKSITSFKTMITDNKVIAADLAKWVKSRSSALEELMEVKDDGTNVNFT
;
A
#
# COMPACT_ATOMS: atom_id res chain seq x y z
N MET A 1 39.95 8.82 9.71
CA MET A 1 39.02 7.78 9.21
C MET A 1 37.60 8.29 9.43
N LEU A 2 36.90 8.66 8.35
CA LEU A 2 35.49 9.05 8.38
C LEU A 2 34.67 7.77 8.26
N LEU A 3 33.94 7.40 9.32
CA LEU A 3 32.95 6.33 9.23
C LEU A 3 31.83 6.80 8.29
N PRO A 4 31.45 6.01 7.28
CA PRO A 4 30.29 6.34 6.48
C PRO A 4 29.05 6.21 7.36
N LEU A 5 28.20 7.24 7.37
CA LEU A 5 26.86 7.25 7.98
C LEU A 5 25.88 6.33 7.21
N THR A 6 26.34 5.19 6.74
CA THR A 6 25.56 4.17 6.05
C THR A 6 24.99 3.21 7.08
N GLY A 7 23.98 3.64 7.83
CA GLY A 7 23.36 2.79 8.86
C GLY A 7 21.83 2.79 8.88
N MET A 8 21.19 3.71 8.16
CA MET A 8 19.73 3.79 8.09
C MET A 8 19.30 4.22 6.69
N ALA A 9 19.63 3.41 5.69
CA ALA A 9 18.71 3.33 4.55
C ALA A 9 17.35 3.01 5.18
N GLN A 10 16.41 3.95 5.15
CA GLN A 10 15.06 3.80 5.69
C GLN A 10 14.51 2.49 5.12
N LYS A 11 14.57 1.40 5.88
CA LYS A 11 13.82 0.20 5.54
C LYS A 11 12.38 0.66 5.43
N ASP A 12 11.80 0.40 4.27
CA ASP A 12 10.38 0.63 4.02
C ASP A 12 9.59 0.11 5.23
N VAL A 13 8.57 0.84 5.72
CA VAL A 13 7.77 0.36 6.86
C VAL A 13 7.18 -1.02 6.56
N PHE A 14 6.94 -1.30 5.28
CA PHE A 14 6.53 -2.62 4.83
C PHE A 14 7.57 -3.71 5.12
N GLU A 15 8.85 -3.46 4.88
CA GLU A 15 9.93 -4.41 5.20
C GLU A 15 10.20 -4.50 6.71
N LYS A 16 9.98 -3.41 7.44
CA LYS A 16 10.19 -3.37 8.89
C LYS A 16 9.17 -4.22 9.65
N TYR A 17 7.94 -4.28 9.15
CA TYR A 17 6.80 -4.84 9.88
C TYR A 17 6.12 -6.04 9.23
N SER A 18 6.54 -6.49 8.04
CA SER A 18 5.90 -7.62 7.34
C SER A 18 5.88 -8.92 8.13
N ASP A 19 6.87 -9.13 9.01
CA ASP A 19 7.03 -10.36 9.80
C ASP A 19 6.70 -10.14 11.29
N ASN A 20 6.09 -9.00 11.63
CA ASN A 20 5.75 -8.65 13.01
C ASN A 20 4.41 -9.32 13.41
N SER A 21 4.37 -9.98 14.57
CA SER A 21 3.17 -10.67 15.08
C SER A 21 1.98 -9.76 15.35
N ASP A 22 2.23 -8.48 15.62
CA ASP A 22 1.20 -7.47 15.90
C ASP A 22 0.69 -6.79 14.62
N VAL A 23 1.11 -7.27 13.44
CA VAL A 23 0.79 -6.66 12.14
C VAL A 23 0.15 -7.70 11.23
N THR A 24 -1.05 -7.39 10.77
CA THR A 24 -1.63 -8.08 9.63
C THR A 24 -1.08 -7.44 8.36
N TYR A 25 -0.22 -8.17 7.66
CA TYR A 25 0.39 -7.74 6.41
C TYR A 25 -0.20 -8.50 5.22
N VAL A 26 -0.66 -7.75 4.22
CA VAL A 26 -1.15 -8.30 2.95
C VAL A 26 -0.34 -7.69 1.81
N SER A 27 0.21 -8.52 0.94
CA SER A 27 0.92 -8.10 -0.26
C SER A 27 0.41 -8.84 -1.48
N ILE A 28 -0.23 -8.10 -2.39
CA ILE A 28 -0.78 -8.64 -3.63
C ILE A 28 0.19 -8.30 -4.77
N LYS A 29 0.70 -9.35 -5.41
CA LYS A 29 1.62 -9.26 -6.55
C LYS A 29 0.83 -8.98 -7.85
N PRO A 30 1.44 -8.34 -8.87
CA PRO A 30 0.79 -8.05 -10.17
C PRO A 30 0.09 -9.24 -10.82
N LYS A 31 0.64 -10.45 -10.65
CA LYS A 31 0.09 -11.68 -11.23
C LYS A 31 -1.33 -11.97 -10.74
N MET A 32 -1.68 -11.61 -9.51
CA MET A 32 -3.04 -11.78 -8.97
C MET A 32 -4.02 -10.83 -9.66
N PHE A 33 -3.64 -9.56 -9.81
CA PHE A 33 -4.43 -8.55 -10.52
C PHE A 33 -4.68 -8.97 -11.97
N GLN A 34 -3.65 -9.44 -12.67
CA GLN A 34 -3.77 -9.97 -14.03
C GLN A 34 -4.67 -11.20 -14.12
N MET A 35 -4.68 -12.05 -13.10
CA MET A 35 -5.56 -13.23 -13.05
C MET A 35 -7.02 -12.83 -12.87
N ILE A 36 -7.32 -11.92 -11.94
CA ILE A 36 -8.66 -11.38 -11.70
C ILE A 36 -9.19 -10.71 -12.98
N ALA A 37 -8.37 -9.87 -13.63
CA ALA A 37 -8.71 -9.23 -14.89
C ALA A 37 -9.11 -10.25 -15.98
N LYS A 38 -8.39 -11.37 -16.08
CA LYS A 38 -8.68 -12.42 -17.06
C LYS A 38 -9.93 -13.24 -16.74
N MET A 39 -10.32 -13.32 -15.47
CA MET A 39 -11.49 -14.10 -15.03
C MET A 39 -12.80 -13.31 -15.15
N GLY A 40 -12.74 -11.98 -15.14
CA GLY A 40 -13.93 -11.11 -15.10
C GLY A 40 -14.30 -10.39 -16.39
N ILE A 41 -13.54 -10.56 -17.48
CA ILE A 41 -13.68 -9.72 -18.68
C ILE A 41 -13.92 -10.57 -19.92
N ASN A 42 -15.06 -10.35 -20.57
CA ASN A 42 -15.28 -10.73 -21.96
C ASN A 42 -14.66 -9.61 -22.83
N VAL A 43 -13.53 -9.88 -23.47
CA VAL A 43 -12.54 -8.87 -23.96
C VAL A 43 -12.95 -8.20 -25.29
N GLU A 44 -14.24 -8.03 -25.56
CA GLU A 44 -14.73 -7.53 -26.87
C GLU A 44 -15.16 -6.05 -26.86
N ASP A 45 -15.18 -5.39 -25.69
CA ASP A 45 -15.62 -4.00 -25.55
C ASP A 45 -14.44 -3.03 -25.31
N GLU A 46 -14.50 -1.82 -25.87
CA GLU A 46 -13.43 -0.81 -25.75
C GLU A 46 -13.26 -0.32 -24.29
N GLU A 47 -14.32 -0.36 -23.48
CA GLU A 47 -14.27 -0.03 -22.06
C GLU A 47 -13.42 -1.04 -21.25
N ALA A 48 -13.44 -2.31 -21.67
CA ALA A 48 -12.61 -3.35 -21.06
C ALA A 48 -11.11 -3.10 -21.27
N LYS A 49 -10.72 -2.41 -22.35
CA LYS A 49 -9.32 -2.10 -22.64
C LYS A 49 -8.74 -1.10 -21.64
N ALA A 50 -9.47 -0.02 -21.35
CA ALA A 50 -9.06 0.99 -20.36
C ALA A 50 -8.93 0.37 -18.95
N TYR A 51 -9.89 -0.49 -18.57
CA TYR A 51 -9.82 -1.22 -17.31
C TYR A 51 -8.61 -2.18 -17.27
N MET A 52 -8.33 -2.90 -18.36
CA MET A 52 -7.18 -3.78 -18.45
C MET A 52 -5.85 -3.03 -18.35
N ASP A 53 -5.77 -1.83 -18.92
CA ASP A 53 -4.55 -1.02 -18.86
C ASP A 53 -4.32 -0.45 -17.45
N MET A 54 -5.39 -0.06 -16.74
CA MET A 54 -5.33 0.27 -15.31
C MET A 54 -4.87 -0.94 -14.47
N VAL A 55 -5.42 -2.13 -14.69
CA VAL A 55 -5.01 -3.33 -13.93
C VAL A 55 -3.55 -3.69 -14.20
N LYS A 56 -3.06 -3.50 -15.43
CA LYS A 56 -1.65 -3.71 -15.79
C LYS A 56 -0.71 -2.67 -15.17
N SER A 57 -1.17 -1.45 -14.89
CA SER A 57 -0.33 -0.41 -14.28
C SER A 57 -0.08 -0.65 -12.79
N ILE A 58 -0.85 -1.53 -12.13
CA ILE A 58 -0.65 -1.90 -10.73
C ILE A 58 0.59 -2.81 -10.60
N THR A 59 1.66 -2.26 -10.02
CA THR A 59 2.93 -2.98 -9.80
C THR A 59 3.01 -3.66 -8.43
N SER A 60 2.31 -3.15 -7.43
CA SER A 60 2.17 -3.79 -6.12
C SER A 60 1.04 -3.16 -5.33
N PHE A 61 0.34 -3.98 -4.56
CA PHE A 61 -0.57 -3.51 -3.53
C PHE A 61 -0.12 -4.09 -2.19
N LYS A 62 0.10 -3.24 -1.20
CA LYS A 62 0.54 -3.62 0.15
C LYS A 62 -0.38 -2.96 1.16
N THR A 63 -0.80 -3.71 2.17
CA THR A 63 -1.62 -3.19 3.27
C THR A 63 -1.08 -3.71 4.59
N MET A 64 -1.08 -2.83 5.59
CA MET A 64 -0.71 -3.15 6.97
C MET A 64 -1.81 -2.67 7.90
N ILE A 65 -2.22 -3.56 8.81
CA ILE A 65 -3.21 -3.28 9.85
C ILE A 65 -2.58 -3.69 11.18
N THR A 66 -2.72 -2.84 12.21
CA THR A 66 -2.19 -3.10 13.54
C THR A 66 -3.02 -2.38 14.60
N ASP A 67 -3.23 -3.05 15.73
CA ASP A 67 -3.80 -2.44 16.94
C ASP A 67 -2.70 -1.94 17.90
N ASN A 68 -1.43 -2.21 17.59
CA ASN A 68 -0.29 -1.77 18.39
C ASN A 68 -0.07 -0.26 18.17
N LYS A 69 -0.31 0.54 19.22
CA LYS A 69 -0.22 2.00 19.18
C LYS A 69 1.16 2.53 18.73
N VAL A 70 2.24 1.82 19.05
CA VAL A 70 3.60 2.25 18.67
C VAL A 70 3.81 2.05 17.18
N ILE A 71 3.37 0.91 16.64
CA ILE A 71 3.45 0.60 15.21
C ILE A 71 2.54 1.55 14.42
N ALA A 72 1.30 1.76 14.90
CA ALA A 72 0.35 2.69 14.28
C ALA A 72 0.92 4.12 14.18
N ALA A 73 1.59 4.61 15.23
CA ALA A 73 2.23 5.93 15.21
C ALA A 73 3.39 6.00 14.19
N ASP A 74 4.15 4.92 14.02
CA ASP A 74 5.23 4.86 13.03
C ASP A 74 4.70 4.80 11.59
N LEU A 75 3.63 4.03 11.35
CA LEU A 75 2.92 4.00 10.07
C LEU A 75 2.37 5.39 9.73
N ALA A 76 1.69 6.05 10.67
CA ALA A 76 1.16 7.40 10.46
C ALA A 76 2.27 8.42 10.15
N LYS A 77 3.41 8.31 10.81
CA LYS A 77 4.58 9.16 10.53
C LYS A 77 5.14 8.89 9.14
N TRP A 78 5.22 7.62 8.72
CA TRP A 78 5.68 7.25 7.40
C TRP A 78 4.76 7.76 6.29
N VAL A 79 3.43 7.58 6.43
CA VAL A 79 2.43 8.12 5.50
C VAL A 79 2.57 9.63 5.39
N LYS A 80 2.62 10.33 6.53
CA LYS A 80 2.80 11.79 6.55
C LYS A 80 4.10 12.25 5.89
N SER A 81 5.18 11.48 6.04
CA SER A 81 6.47 11.82 5.40
C SER A 81 6.47 11.65 3.88
N ARG A 82 5.50 10.92 3.34
CA ARG A 82 5.38 10.59 1.91
C ARG A 82 4.09 11.09 1.28
N SER A 83 3.30 11.90 1.99
CA SER A 83 1.97 12.33 1.55
C SER A 83 1.96 13.04 0.19
N SER A 84 3.08 13.65 -0.24
CA SER A 84 3.20 14.26 -1.57
C SER A 84 3.35 13.25 -2.73
N ALA A 85 3.61 11.99 -2.42
CA ALA A 85 3.77 10.89 -3.37
C ALA A 85 2.71 9.78 -3.18
N LEU A 86 1.75 10.02 -2.29
CA LEU A 86 0.63 9.12 -2.01
C LEU A 86 -0.65 9.78 -2.53
N GLU A 87 -1.53 8.98 -3.14
CA GLU A 87 -2.84 9.44 -3.59
C GLU A 87 -3.89 8.99 -2.57
N GLU A 88 -4.69 9.94 -2.08
CA GLU A 88 -5.78 9.62 -1.16
C GLU A 88 -6.94 8.97 -1.91
N LEU A 89 -7.24 7.71 -1.58
CA LEU A 89 -8.22 6.89 -2.27
C LEU A 89 -9.59 6.92 -1.61
N MET A 90 -9.65 7.03 -0.27
CA MET A 90 -10.89 7.02 0.49
C MET A 90 -10.72 7.73 1.83
N GLU A 91 -11.66 8.61 2.17
CA GLU A 91 -11.77 9.25 3.48
C GLU A 91 -13.10 8.83 4.12
N VAL A 92 -13.04 8.27 5.32
CA VAL A 92 -14.23 7.92 6.13
C VAL A 92 -14.24 8.76 7.39
N LYS A 93 -15.30 9.55 7.56
CA LYS A 93 -15.57 10.35 8.76
C LYS A 93 -16.73 9.73 9.52
N ASP A 94 -16.48 9.24 10.73
CA ASP A 94 -17.52 8.68 11.61
C ASP A 94 -17.32 9.19 13.05
N ASP A 95 -18.35 9.84 13.61
CA ASP A 95 -18.44 10.38 14.99
C ASP A 95 -17.11 10.85 15.62
N GLY A 96 -16.38 11.70 14.90
CA GLY A 96 -15.13 12.34 15.37
C GLY A 96 -13.83 11.59 15.03
N THR A 97 -13.91 10.45 14.34
CA THR A 97 -12.77 9.69 13.81
C THR A 97 -12.65 9.93 12.31
N ASN A 98 -11.47 10.32 11.84
CA ASN A 98 -11.14 10.41 10.42
C ASN A 98 -10.21 9.26 10.05
N VAL A 99 -10.61 8.41 9.11
CA VAL A 99 -9.82 7.30 8.58
C VAL A 99 -9.52 7.58 7.12
N ASN A 100 -8.23 7.70 6.79
CA ASN A 100 -7.78 8.01 5.44
C ASN A 100 -7.03 6.80 4.88
N PHE A 101 -7.42 6.38 3.68
CA PHE A 101 -6.70 5.39 2.87
C PHE A 101 -5.87 6.15 1.84
N THR A 102 -4.54 6.09 1.96
CA THR A 102 -3.55 6.81 1.15
C THR A 102 -2.47 5.87 0.63
#